data_AF-A0A1J3I5L1-F1
#
_entry.id   AF-A0A1J3I5L1-F1
#
_cell.length_a   1.000
_cell.length_b   1.000
_cell.length_c   1.000
_cell.angle_alpha   90.00
_cell.angle_beta   90.00
_cell.angle_gamma   90.00
#
_symmetry.space_group_name_H-M   'P 1'
#
loop_
_entity.id
_entity.type
_entity.pdbx_description
1 polymer ?
#
loop_
_entity_poly.entity_id
_entity_poly.type
_entity_poly.pdbx_seq_one_letter_code
_entity_poly.pdbx_strand_id
1 'polypeptide(L)'
;ESRISIVILSKEYASSSWCLDELVEILKCKETIGQIVMTIFYEVDPSDVRKQTGDFGIAFNKTCARKTLTDEESQKWSNALTDVGNIAGEDFFRWDNEANMIKKIARDVSEKLHATPSREFDGMVGLEAHLREMESLLDLSYDGVKMVAITGPAGIGKTTIARALHSLISNR
;
A
#
# COMPACT_ATOMS: atom_id res chain seq x y z
N GLU A 1 -4.92 7.09 13.06
CA GLU A 1 -5.83 6.74 11.93
C GLU A 1 -4.98 6.49 10.70
N SER A 2 -5.18 5.38 9.99
CA SER A 2 -4.29 4.90 8.91
C SER A 2 -5.01 4.94 7.56
N ARG A 3 -4.33 5.38 6.49
CA ARG A 3 -4.90 5.40 5.12
C ARG A 3 -4.87 4.02 4.45
N ILE A 4 -3.86 3.21 4.78
CA ILE A 4 -3.63 1.88 4.22
C ILE A 4 -3.28 0.92 5.37
N SER A 5 -3.87 -0.27 5.39
CA SER A 5 -3.44 -1.40 6.21
C SER A 5 -2.89 -2.51 5.33
N ILE A 6 -1.73 -3.05 5.68
CA ILE A 6 -1.13 -4.21 5.04
C ILE A 6 -1.25 -5.38 6.00
N VAL A 7 -2.01 -6.41 5.62
CA VAL A 7 -2.23 -7.61 6.42
C VAL A 7 -1.33 -8.72 5.89
N ILE A 8 -0.34 -9.11 6.69
CA ILE A 8 0.60 -10.19 6.39
C ILE A 8 0.08 -11.47 7.05
N LEU A 9 -0.49 -12.35 6.25
CA LEU A 9 -1.04 -13.63 6.68
C LEU A 9 0.05 -14.68 6.56
N SER A 10 0.45 -15.26 7.69
CA SER A 10 1.36 -16.40 7.76
C SER A 10 0.65 -17.60 8.39
N LYS A 11 1.28 -18.78 8.36
CA LYS A 11 0.74 -19.99 8.99
C LYS A 11 0.35 -19.82 10.46
N GLU A 12 1.13 -19.02 11.20
CA GLU A 12 0.93 -18.79 12.64
C GLU A 12 0.12 -17.53 12.94
N TYR A 13 -0.35 -16.78 11.94
CA TYR A 13 -1.11 -15.55 12.18
C TYR A 13 -2.32 -15.79 13.09
N ALA A 14 -3.04 -16.89 12.86
CA ALA A 14 -4.22 -17.27 13.64
C ALA A 14 -3.90 -17.86 15.04
N SER A 15 -2.63 -18.01 15.40
CA SER A 15 -2.23 -18.44 16.76
C SER A 15 -2.32 -17.29 17.79
N SER A 16 -2.45 -16.05 17.31
CA SER A 16 -2.49 -14.82 18.11
C SER A 16 -3.88 -14.20 18.09
N SER A 17 -4.56 -14.20 19.23
CA SER A 17 -5.85 -13.50 19.39
C SER A 17 -5.72 -12.01 19.08
N TRP A 18 -4.58 -11.41 19.42
CA TRP A 18 -4.32 -9.99 19.16
C TRP A 18 -4.29 -9.69 17.66
N CYS A 19 -3.67 -10.55 16.85
CA CYS A 19 -3.68 -10.39 15.40
C CYS A 19 -5.10 -10.52 14.82
N LEU A 20 -5.92 -11.42 15.36
CA LEU A 20 -7.31 -11.60 14.94
C LEU A 20 -8.20 -10.42 15.35
N ASP A 21 -7.98 -9.85 16.53
CA ASP A 21 -8.68 -8.66 17.00
C ASP A 21 -8.32 -7.42 16.18
N GLU A 22 -7.03 -7.23 15.86
CA GLU A 22 -6.59 -6.17 14.95
C GLU A 22 -7.19 -6.34 13.55
N LEU A 23 -7.22 -7.56 13.02
CA LEU A 23 -7.82 -7.84 11.72
C LEU A 23 -9.29 -7.42 11.65
N VAL A 24 -10.05 -7.73 12.70
CA VAL A 24 -11.45 -7.33 12.82
C VAL A 24 -11.59 -5.81 12.78
N GLU A 25 -10.78 -5.07 13.52
CA GLU A 25 -10.86 -3.60 13.51
C GLU A 25 -10.42 -3.02 12.17
N ILE A 26 -9.40 -3.59 11.52
CA ILE A 26 -8.96 -3.18 10.16
C ILE A 26 -10.11 -3.31 9.16
N LEU A 27 -10.84 -4.44 9.17
CA LEU A 27 -11.97 -4.64 8.26
C LEU A 27 -13.14 -3.72 8.56
N LYS A 28 -13.38 -3.41 9.84
CA LYS A 28 -14.36 -2.40 10.23
C LYS A 28 -13.97 -1.01 9.73
N CYS A 29 -12.70 -0.62 9.81
CA CYS A 29 -12.23 0.64 9.23
C CYS A 29 -12.34 0.67 7.70
N LYS A 30 -12.07 -0.45 7.03
CA LYS A 30 -12.31 -0.59 5.58
C LYS A 30 -13.75 -0.27 5.20
N GLU A 31 -14.72 -0.79 5.96
CA GLU A 31 -16.15 -0.57 5.71
C GLU A 31 -16.63 0.83 6.10
N THR A 32 -16.19 1.33 7.25
CA THR A 32 -16.74 2.57 7.84
C THR A 32 -16.13 3.84 7.25
N ILE A 33 -14.83 3.84 6.95
CA ILE A 33 -14.10 5.03 6.48
C ILE A 33 -13.41 4.81 5.12
N GLY A 34 -13.64 3.67 4.47
CA GLY A 34 -13.08 3.36 3.16
C GLY A 34 -11.56 3.13 3.17
N GLN A 35 -10.99 2.70 4.31
CA GLN A 35 -9.57 2.42 4.42
C GLN A 35 -9.14 1.36 3.40
N ILE A 36 -8.01 1.58 2.73
CA ILE A 36 -7.44 0.61 1.79
C ILE A 36 -6.82 -0.54 2.57
N VAL A 37 -7.18 -1.78 2.22
CA VAL A 37 -6.57 -3.00 2.78
C VAL A 37 -5.84 -3.75 1.68
N MET A 38 -4.59 -4.10 1.95
CA MET A 38 -3.74 -4.94 1.09
C MET A 38 -3.40 -6.22 1.84
N THR A 39 -3.44 -7.36 1.14
CA THR A 39 -3.17 -8.67 1.73
C THR A 39 -1.90 -9.26 1.14
N ILE A 40 -1.10 -9.89 2.00
CA ILE A 40 0.09 -10.65 1.63
C ILE A 40 -0.07 -12.03 2.26
N PHE A 41 -0.12 -13.06 1.43
CA PHE A 41 -0.18 -14.46 1.84
C PHE A 41 1.25 -14.99 1.86
N TYR A 42 1.89 -14.90 3.02
CA TYR A 42 3.29 -15.28 3.22
C TYR A 42 3.38 -16.74 3.66
N GLU A 43 3.87 -17.60 2.76
CA GLU A 43 4.02 -19.05 2.98
C GLU A 43 2.72 -19.76 3.42
N VAL A 44 1.56 -19.22 3.05
CA VAL A 44 0.24 -19.77 3.34
C VAL A 44 -0.65 -19.70 2.11
N ASP A 45 -1.46 -20.73 1.88
CA ASP A 45 -2.44 -20.72 0.80
C ASP A 45 -3.62 -19.79 1.16
N PRO A 46 -4.02 -18.85 0.28
CA PRO A 46 -5.18 -18.00 0.51
C PRO A 46 -6.47 -18.76 0.82
N SER A 47 -6.65 -19.95 0.25
CA SER A 47 -7.78 -20.83 0.50
C SER A 47 -7.77 -21.42 1.92
N ASP A 48 -6.60 -21.68 2.49
CA ASP A 48 -6.47 -22.14 3.88
C ASP A 48 -6.81 -21.03 4.88
N VAL A 49 -6.44 -19.79 4.58
CA VAL A 49 -6.87 -18.63 5.38
C VAL A 49 -8.40 -18.47 5.29
N ARG A 50 -8.95 -18.49 4.08
CA ARG A 50 -10.38 -18.23 3.83
C ARG A 50 -11.29 -19.29 4.43
N LYS A 51 -10.89 -20.56 4.39
CA LYS A 51 -11.69 -21.69 4.89
C LYS A 51 -11.28 -22.11 6.31
N GLN A 52 -10.23 -21.49 6.86
CA GLN A 52 -9.58 -21.90 8.10
C GLN A 52 -9.24 -23.40 8.11
N THR A 53 -8.56 -23.85 7.05
CA THR A 53 -8.11 -25.24 6.84
C THR A 53 -6.58 -25.36 6.90
N GLY A 54 -6.06 -26.59 6.80
CA GLY A 54 -4.61 -26.84 6.81
C GLY A 54 -3.93 -26.44 8.12
N ASP A 55 -2.65 -26.10 8.05
CA ASP A 55 -1.84 -25.65 9.19
C ASP A 55 -2.45 -24.40 9.85
N PHE A 56 -2.95 -23.48 9.02
CA PHE A 56 -3.58 -22.23 9.47
C PHE A 56 -4.85 -22.51 10.31
N GLY A 57 -5.70 -23.43 9.84
CA GLY A 57 -6.89 -23.87 10.56
C GLY A 57 -6.57 -24.56 11.89
N ILE A 58 -5.48 -25.34 11.95
CA ILE A 58 -5.02 -25.95 13.20
C ILE A 58 -4.62 -24.87 14.21
N ALA A 59 -3.87 -23.85 13.79
CA ALA A 59 -3.52 -22.71 14.64
C ALA A 59 -4.77 -21.95 15.10
N PHE A 60 -5.71 -21.66 14.20
CA PHE A 60 -6.97 -21.00 14.50
C PHE A 60 -7.80 -21.76 15.55
N ASN A 61 -8.03 -23.06 15.33
CA ASN A 61 -8.83 -23.88 16.24
C ASN A 61 -8.22 -23.99 17.64
N LYS A 62 -6.87 -24.04 17.75
CA LYS A 62 -6.18 -24.00 19.05
C LYS A 62 -6.41 -22.68 19.78
N THR A 63 -6.45 -21.57 19.07
CA THR A 63 -6.73 -20.25 19.65
C THR A 63 -8.18 -20.17 20.13
N CYS A 64 -9.15 -20.63 19.33
CA CYS A 64 -10.57 -20.64 19.69
C CYS A 64 -10.90 -21.61 20.83
N ALA A 65 -10.14 -22.70 21.01
CA ALA A 65 -10.33 -23.66 22.10
C ALA A 65 -9.94 -23.12 23.50
N ARG A 66 -9.48 -21.87 23.62
CA ARG A 66 -9.16 -21.25 24.91
C ARG A 66 -10.45 -21.02 25.70
N LYS A 67 -10.48 -21.46 26.96
CA LYS A 67 -11.67 -21.40 27.85
C LYS A 67 -12.28 -20.01 28.05
N THR A 68 -11.56 -18.95 27.73
CA THR A 68 -12.00 -17.56 27.88
C THR A 68 -12.71 -17.02 26.64
N LEU A 69 -12.68 -17.74 25.51
CA LEU A 69 -13.28 -17.29 24.27
C LEU A 69 -14.76 -17.68 24.18
N THR A 70 -15.55 -16.73 23.72
CA THR A 70 -16.96 -16.96 23.39
C THR A 70 -17.10 -17.49 21.95
N ASP A 71 -18.22 -18.17 21.70
CA ASP A 71 -18.58 -18.61 20.34
C ASP A 71 -18.75 -17.40 19.40
N GLU A 72 -19.24 -16.27 19.93
CA GLU A 72 -19.40 -15.02 19.17
C GLU A 72 -18.06 -14.45 18.70
N GLU A 73 -17.04 -14.41 19.57
CA GLU A 73 -15.70 -13.96 19.21
C GLU A 73 -15.06 -14.86 18.15
N SER A 74 -15.20 -16.18 18.32
CA SER A 74 -14.69 -17.18 17.35
C SER A 74 -15.34 -16.99 15.98
N GLN A 75 -16.66 -16.74 15.95
CA GLN A 75 -17.39 -16.47 14.71
C GLN A 75 -16.95 -15.15 14.07
N LYS A 76 -16.72 -14.11 14.88
CA LYS A 76 -16.24 -12.80 14.42
C LYS A 76 -14.88 -12.92 13.73
N TRP A 77 -13.96 -13.68 14.33
CA TRP A 77 -12.65 -13.93 13.74
C TRP A 77 -12.74 -14.78 12.47
N SER A 78 -13.59 -15.81 12.45
CA SER A 78 -13.78 -16.65 11.24
C SER A 78 -14.33 -15.83 10.07
N ASN A 79 -15.29 -14.94 10.33
CA ASN A 79 -15.82 -14.03 9.31
C ASN A 79 -14.72 -13.09 8.80
N ALA A 80 -13.96 -12.47 9.71
CA ALA A 80 -12.86 -11.58 9.35
C ALA A 80 -11.78 -12.28 8.49
N LEU A 81 -11.41 -13.52 8.85
CA LEU A 81 -10.47 -14.34 8.08
C LEU A 81 -11.01 -14.71 6.69
N THR A 82 -12.30 -14.98 6.60
CA THR A 82 -12.98 -15.25 5.32
C THR A 82 -12.96 -14.01 4.44
N ASP A 83 -13.31 -12.85 4.98
CA ASP A 83 -13.37 -11.58 4.26
C ASP A 83 -11.99 -11.12 3.79
N VAL A 84 -10.97 -11.19 4.67
CA VAL A 84 -9.60 -10.84 4.27
C VAL A 84 -9.04 -11.83 3.25
N GLY A 85 -9.36 -13.12 3.37
CA GLY A 85 -8.99 -14.16 2.40
C GLY A 85 -9.66 -14.00 1.03
N ASN A 86 -10.71 -13.19 0.92
CA ASN A 86 -11.35 -12.82 -0.34
C ASN A 86 -10.73 -11.56 -0.99
N ILE A 87 -9.91 -10.80 -0.27
CA ILE A 87 -9.23 -9.62 -0.83
C ILE A 87 -8.06 -10.10 -1.70
N ALA A 88 -8.04 -9.65 -2.95
CA ALA A 88 -6.92 -9.90 -3.86
C ALA A 88 -5.62 -9.30 -3.29
N GLY A 89 -4.58 -10.11 -3.26
CA GLY A 89 -3.29 -9.76 -2.66
C GLY A 89 -2.14 -10.51 -3.31
N GLU A 90 -0.96 -10.36 -2.70
CA GLU A 90 0.26 -11.04 -3.15
C GLU A 90 0.37 -12.42 -2.50
N ASP A 91 0.62 -13.43 -3.33
CA ASP A 91 0.82 -14.82 -2.90
C ASP A 91 2.31 -15.16 -3.03
N PHE A 92 2.96 -15.42 -1.89
CA PHE A 92 4.40 -15.70 -1.81
C PHE A 92 4.83 -16.80 -2.79
N PHE A 93 4.01 -17.83 -2.98
CA PHE A 93 4.36 -18.95 -3.86
C PHE A 93 4.34 -18.61 -5.36
N ARG A 94 3.85 -17.42 -5.73
CA ARG A 94 3.89 -16.91 -7.11
C ARG A 94 5.14 -16.11 -7.43
N TRP A 95 5.97 -15.85 -6.43
CA TRP A 95 7.19 -15.08 -6.57
C TRP A 95 8.41 -15.99 -6.57
N ASP A 96 9.35 -15.68 -7.45
CA ASP A 96 10.66 -16.34 -7.53
C ASP A 96 11.64 -15.81 -6.46
N ASN A 97 11.43 -14.56 -6.03
CA ASN A 97 12.28 -13.85 -5.10
C ASN A 97 11.47 -12.89 -4.22
N GLU A 98 11.64 -13.00 -2.91
CA GLU A 98 11.00 -12.14 -1.91
C GLU A 98 11.33 -10.65 -2.13
N ALA A 99 12.55 -10.33 -2.54
CA ALA A 99 12.95 -8.94 -2.79
C ALA A 99 12.14 -8.30 -3.93
N ASN A 100 11.78 -9.07 -4.96
CA ASN A 100 10.94 -8.60 -6.07
C ASN A 100 9.49 -8.36 -5.59
N MET A 101 8.97 -9.26 -4.75
CA MET A 101 7.65 -9.11 -4.13
C MET A 101 7.59 -7.85 -3.27
N ILE A 102 8.56 -7.66 -2.37
CA ILE A 102 8.65 -6.47 -1.51
C ILE A 102 8.76 -5.19 -2.35
N LYS A 103 9.58 -5.20 -3.41
CA LYS A 103 9.71 -4.05 -4.32
C LYS A 103 8.39 -3.70 -5.00
N LYS A 104 7.61 -4.70 -5.44
CA LYS A 104 6.27 -4.48 -5.99
C LYS A 104 5.34 -3.90 -4.91
N ILE A 105 5.27 -4.50 -3.72
CA ILE A 105 4.39 -4.04 -2.65
C ILE A 105 4.68 -2.57 -2.30
N ALA A 106 5.96 -2.20 -2.16
CA ALA A 106 6.37 -0.83 -1.88
C ALA A 106 5.90 0.15 -2.97
N ARG A 107 6.03 -0.24 -4.24
CA ARG A 107 5.52 0.54 -5.38
C ARG A 107 4.00 0.67 -5.33
N ASP A 108 3.26 -0.43 -5.15
CA ASP A 108 1.80 -0.42 -5.13
C ASP A 108 1.26 0.44 -3.96
N VAL A 109 1.93 0.42 -2.80
CA VAL A 109 1.62 1.30 -1.67
C VAL A 109 1.87 2.76 -2.02
N SER A 110 3.01 3.06 -2.63
CA SER A 110 3.36 4.41 -3.08
C SER A 110 2.33 4.95 -4.09
N GLU A 111 1.98 4.18 -5.12
CA GLU A 111 0.97 4.55 -6.12
C GLU A 111 -0.40 4.82 -5.48
N LYS A 112 -0.85 3.97 -4.53
CA LYS A 112 -2.11 4.17 -3.81
C LYS A 112 -2.09 5.39 -2.90
N LEU A 113 -0.94 5.75 -2.33
CA LEU A 113 -0.78 6.98 -1.54
C LEU A 113 -0.78 8.23 -2.43
N HIS A 114 -0.17 8.15 -3.62
CA HIS A 114 -0.04 9.22 -4.61
C HIS A 114 -1.22 9.32 -5.60
N ALA A 115 -2.25 8.46 -5.48
CA ALA A 115 -3.48 8.54 -6.25
C ALA A 115 -4.24 9.88 -6.07
N THR A 116 -3.83 10.73 -5.13
CA THR A 116 -4.11 12.16 -5.18
C THR A 116 -2.85 12.87 -5.70
N PRO A 117 -2.85 13.39 -6.94
CA PRO A 117 -1.79 14.27 -7.42
C PRO A 117 -1.58 15.39 -6.40
N SER A 118 -0.32 15.75 -6.13
CA SER A 118 -0.01 16.89 -5.28
C SER A 118 -0.78 18.11 -5.79
N ARG A 119 -1.74 18.60 -4.99
CA ARG A 119 -2.46 19.85 -5.27
C ARG A 119 -1.63 21.08 -4.94
N GLU A 120 -0.35 20.90 -4.59
CA GLU A 120 0.57 21.99 -4.21
C GLU A 120 0.68 23.07 -5.29
N PHE A 121 0.43 22.71 -6.54
CA PHE A 121 0.47 23.63 -7.68
C PHE A 121 -0.91 23.88 -8.32
N ASP A 122 -1.99 23.36 -7.72
CA ASP A 122 -3.37 23.57 -8.17
C ASP A 122 -3.70 25.08 -8.04
N GLY A 123 -4.09 25.72 -9.14
CA GLY A 123 -4.32 27.17 -9.20
C GLY A 123 -3.11 28.05 -9.59
N MET A 124 -1.93 27.48 -9.86
CA MET A 124 -0.79 28.26 -10.39
C MET A 124 -0.92 28.50 -11.90
N VAL A 125 -1.20 29.74 -12.29
CA VAL A 125 -1.30 30.15 -13.69
C VAL A 125 0.09 30.21 -14.34
N GLY A 126 0.25 29.62 -15.53
CA GLY A 126 1.47 29.69 -16.33
C GLY A 126 2.58 28.68 -15.96
N LEU A 127 2.41 27.91 -14.88
CA LEU A 127 3.38 26.90 -14.47
C LEU A 127 3.54 25.77 -15.50
N GLU A 128 2.44 25.35 -16.13
CA GLU A 128 2.47 24.28 -17.15
C GLU A 128 3.36 24.64 -18.34
N ALA A 129 3.34 25.90 -18.80
CA ALA A 129 4.17 26.36 -19.90
C ALA A 129 5.67 26.27 -19.55
N HIS A 130 6.05 26.72 -18.34
CA HIS A 130 7.41 26.61 -17.85
C HIS A 130 7.86 25.15 -17.67
N LEU A 131 6.98 24.27 -17.19
CA LEU A 131 7.29 22.84 -17.04
C LEU A 131 7.54 22.17 -18.40
N ARG A 132 6.69 22.43 -19.40
CA ARG A 132 6.88 21.91 -20.76
C ARG A 132 8.19 22.37 -21.39
N GLU A 133 8.55 23.64 -21.21
CA GLU A 133 9.82 24.18 -21.69
C GLU A 133 11.01 23.52 -20.99
N MET A 134 10.92 23.35 -19.67
CA MET A 134 11.96 22.66 -18.90
C MET A 134 12.10 21.18 -19.25
N GLU A 135 11.01 20.44 -19.47
CA GLU A 135 11.06 19.05 -19.94
C GLU A 135 11.75 18.92 -21.31
N SER A 136 11.44 19.84 -22.23
CA SER A 136 12.09 19.93 -23.55
C SER A 136 13.60 20.22 -23.43
N LEU A 137 13.97 21.17 -22.56
CA LEU A 137 15.37 21.53 -22.33
C LEU A 137 16.16 20.40 -21.68
N LEU A 138 15.58 19.73 -20.68
CA LEU A 138 16.23 18.62 -19.99
C LEU A 138 16.44 17.45 -20.94
N ASP A 139 15.45 17.12 -21.77
CA ASP A 139 15.45 15.94 -22.64
C ASP A 139 15.88 14.69 -21.86
N LEU A 140 14.97 14.19 -21.02
CA LEU A 140 15.22 13.04 -20.15
C LEU A 140 15.50 11.73 -20.91
N SER A 141 15.39 11.74 -22.24
CA SER A 141 15.75 10.62 -23.10
C SER A 141 17.22 10.61 -23.52
N TYR A 142 17.95 11.69 -23.26
CA TYR A 142 19.37 11.83 -23.56
C TYR A 142 20.25 11.17 -22.48
N ASP A 143 21.10 10.23 -22.88
CA ASP A 143 21.94 9.41 -21.98
C ASP A 143 23.18 10.16 -21.41
N GLY A 144 23.38 11.42 -21.79
CA GLY A 144 24.48 12.25 -21.29
C GLY A 144 24.10 13.16 -20.12
N VAL A 145 25.09 13.77 -19.48
CA VAL A 145 24.86 14.75 -18.40
C VAL A 145 24.48 16.10 -19.01
N LYS A 146 23.34 16.67 -18.59
CA LYS A 146 22.90 18.01 -18.96
C LYS A 146 22.67 18.86 -17.71
N MET A 147 23.04 20.13 -17.78
CA MET A 147 22.77 21.12 -16.75
C MET A 147 21.86 22.21 -17.31
N VAL A 148 20.77 22.52 -16.62
CA VAL A 148 19.81 23.58 -16.97
C VAL A 148 19.72 24.55 -15.80
N ALA A 149 19.79 25.85 -16.07
CA ALA A 149 19.72 26.90 -15.06
C ALA A 149 18.44 27.73 -15.24
N ILE A 150 17.69 27.95 -14.15
CA ILE A 150 16.54 28.85 -14.12
C ILE A 150 17.00 30.22 -13.61
N THR A 151 16.86 31.25 -14.42
CA THR A 151 17.32 32.62 -14.09
C THR A 151 16.18 33.63 -14.20
N GLY A 152 16.33 34.77 -13.53
CA GLY A 152 15.32 35.84 -13.56
C GLY A 152 15.23 36.64 -12.25
N PRO A 153 14.40 37.70 -12.21
CA PRO A 153 14.27 38.60 -11.07
C PRO A 153 13.82 37.91 -9.77
N ALA A 154 14.00 38.58 -8.63
CA ALA A 154 13.46 38.13 -7.35
C ALA A 154 11.92 38.05 -7.42
N GLY A 155 11.32 37.03 -6.79
CA GLY A 155 9.85 36.86 -6.74
C GLY A 155 9.19 36.25 -7.99
N ILE A 156 9.90 36.07 -9.11
CA ILE A 156 9.31 35.56 -10.37
C ILE A 156 8.92 34.07 -10.36
N GLY A 157 9.15 33.36 -9.24
CA GLY A 157 8.75 31.95 -9.11
C GLY A 157 9.80 30.89 -9.49
N LYS A 158 11.09 31.25 -9.64
CA LYS A 158 12.17 30.28 -9.99
C LYS A 158 12.18 29.03 -9.10
N THR A 159 12.12 29.22 -7.78
CA THR A 159 12.11 28.13 -6.80
C THR A 159 10.86 27.27 -6.91
N THR A 160 9.72 27.90 -7.25
CA THR A 160 8.44 27.21 -7.44
C THR A 160 8.49 26.30 -8.67
N ILE A 161 9.02 26.80 -9.80
CA ILE A 161 9.21 26.01 -11.02
C ILE A 161 10.15 24.84 -10.75
N ALA A 162 11.29 25.07 -10.07
CA ALA A 162 12.23 24.01 -9.72
C ALA A 162 11.59 22.91 -8.84
N ARG A 163 10.80 23.30 -7.83
CA ARG A 163 10.08 22.34 -6.97
C ARG A 163 9.02 21.56 -7.74
N ALA A 164 8.24 22.22 -8.59
CA ALA A 164 7.22 21.58 -9.41
C ALA A 164 7.85 20.56 -10.39
N LEU A 165 8.95 20.94 -11.04
CA LEU A 165 9.69 20.08 -11.94
C LEU A 165 10.27 18.86 -11.23
N HIS A 166 10.86 19.05 -10.04
CA HIS A 166 11.35 17.95 -9.22
C HIS A 166 10.22 16.98 -8.85
N SER A 167 9.07 17.50 -8.39
CA SER A 167 7.91 16.66 -8.06
C SER A 167 7.35 15.91 -9.27
N LEU A 168 7.43 16.48 -10.48
CA LEU A 168 7.00 15.80 -11.70
C LEU A 168 7.94 14.66 -12.09
N ILE A 169 9.26 14.91 -12.05
CA ILE A 169 10.28 13.95 -12.50
C ILE A 169 10.52 12.86 -11.46
N SER A 170 10.52 13.19 -10.18
CA SER A 170 10.77 12.21 -9.10
C SER A 170 9.64 11.18 -8.94
N ASN A 171 8.48 11.43 -9.56
CA ASN A 171 7.33 10.52 -9.59
C ASN A 171 7.25 9.71 -10.90
N ARG A 172 8.17 9.90 -11.85
CA ARG A 172 8.34 9.01 -13.01
C ARG A 172 9.21 7.81 -12.64
#